data_AF-A0AA44Z7R5-F1
#
_entry.id   AF-A0AA44Z7R5-F1
#
_cell.length_a   1.000
_cell.length_b   1.000
_cell.length_c   1.000
_cell.angle_alpha   90.00
_cell.angle_beta   90.00
_cell.angle_gamma   90.00
#
_symmetry.space_group_name_H-M   'P 1'
#
loop_
_entity.id
_entity.type
_entity.pdbx_description
1 polymer ?
#
loop_
_entity_poly.entity_id
_entity_poly.type
_entity_poly.pdbx_seq_one_letter_code
_entity_poly.pdbx_strand_id
1 'polypeptide(L)'
;MNNNNFDFNEAIIDVVEKIRLADELDETTINRLYESLDKVSTVYESEEFIPKLLAYDLLVLHDNLEGALECYSGEDEVKISKINSRINEYIEKIFLN
;
A
#
# COMPACT_ATOMS: atom_id res chain seq x y z
N MET A 1 16.78 -8.98 15.97
CA MET A 1 15.85 -7.84 15.90
C MET A 1 16.65 -6.65 15.37
N ASN A 2 16.68 -6.49 14.04
CA ASN A 2 17.34 -5.33 13.43
C ASN A 2 16.36 -4.16 13.43
N ASN A 3 16.81 -3.01 13.92
CA ASN A 3 16.12 -1.73 13.93
C ASN A 3 16.02 -1.12 12.52
N ASN A 4 15.46 -1.86 11.56
CA ASN A 4 14.85 -1.22 10.40
C ASN A 4 13.44 -0.87 10.86
N ASN A 5 13.32 0.24 11.60
CA ASN A 5 12.03 0.83 11.92
C ASN A 5 11.46 1.33 10.59
N PHE A 6 10.87 0.41 9.88
CA PHE A 6 10.43 0.59 8.52
C PHE A 6 9.22 1.52 8.62
N ASP A 7 9.33 2.72 8.07
CA ASP A 7 8.26 3.71 7.88
C ASP A 7 7.15 3.18 6.93
N PHE A 8 7.02 1.86 6.79
CA PHE A 8 6.01 1.20 5.97
C PHE A 8 4.64 1.33 6.60
N ASN A 9 4.54 1.06 7.89
CA ASN A 9 3.28 1.15 8.61
C ASN A 9 2.79 2.59 8.65
N GLU A 10 3.68 3.55 8.88
CA GLU A 10 3.37 4.98 8.81
C GLU A 10 2.95 5.39 7.38
N ALA A 11 3.65 4.94 6.34
CA ALA A 11 3.24 5.21 4.95
C ALA A 11 1.86 4.63 4.59
N ILE A 12 1.51 3.44 5.11
CA ILE A 12 0.17 2.85 4.93
C ILE A 12 -0.88 3.66 5.70
N ILE A 13 -0.59 4.02 6.95
CA ILE A 13 -1.51 4.80 7.79
C ILE A 13 -1.83 6.13 7.11
N ASP A 14 -0.83 6.84 6.59
CA ASP A 14 -1.04 8.13 5.92
C ASP A 14 -1.96 8.02 4.70
N VAL A 15 -1.80 6.96 3.89
CA VAL A 15 -2.67 6.70 2.73
C VAL A 15 -4.08 6.33 3.18
N VAL A 16 -4.21 5.43 4.16
CA VAL A 16 -5.52 4.99 4.68
C VAL A 16 -6.27 6.13 5.34
N GLU A 17 -5.58 6.99 6.10
CA GLU A 17 -6.17 8.17 6.73
C GLU A 17 -6.72 9.13 5.67
N LYS A 18 -5.93 9.46 4.63
CA LYS A 18 -6.39 10.31 3.53
C LYS A 18 -7.59 9.74 2.81
N ILE A 19 -7.58 8.43 2.50
CA ILE A 19 -8.74 7.75 1.89
C ILE A 19 -9.98 7.91 2.77
N ARG A 20 -9.85 7.65 4.08
CA ARG A 20 -10.99 7.69 5.02
C ARG A 20 -11.53 9.09 5.26
N LEU A 21 -10.67 10.10 5.17
CA LEU A 21 -11.05 11.51 5.29
C LEU A 21 -11.54 12.10 3.97
N ALA A 22 -11.51 11.32 2.88
CA ALA A 22 -11.75 11.78 1.51
C ALA A 22 -10.81 12.94 1.11
N ASP A 23 -9.60 12.94 1.66
CA ASP A 23 -8.53 13.89 1.32
C ASP A 23 -7.81 13.45 0.05
N GLU A 24 -7.10 14.40 -0.57
CA GLU A 24 -6.30 14.11 -1.74
C GLU A 24 -5.11 13.20 -1.41
N LEU A 25 -4.98 12.10 -2.16
CA LEU A 25 -3.75 11.32 -2.26
C LEU A 25 -2.76 12.04 -3.20
N ASP A 26 -1.98 12.95 -2.63
CA ASP A 26 -0.93 13.67 -3.35
C ASP A 26 0.23 12.75 -3.76
N GLU A 27 1.00 13.20 -4.76
CA GLU A 27 2.14 12.44 -5.29
C GLU A 27 3.20 12.13 -4.23
N THR A 28 3.39 13.01 -3.25
CA THR A 28 4.41 12.81 -2.20
C THR A 28 4.05 11.62 -1.32
N THR A 29 2.78 11.54 -0.91
CA THR A 29 2.25 10.45 -0.09
C THR A 29 2.32 9.13 -0.84
N ILE A 30 1.87 9.11 -2.10
CA ILE A 30 1.86 7.90 -2.92
C ILE A 30 3.28 7.43 -3.28
N ASN A 31 4.21 8.34 -3.60
CA ASN A 31 5.59 7.97 -3.89
C ASN A 31 6.29 7.39 -2.67
N ARG A 32 6.05 7.95 -1.47
CA ARG A 32 6.59 7.38 -0.21
C ARG A 32 6.06 5.97 0.05
N LEU A 33 4.78 5.72 -0.25
CA LEU A 33 4.22 4.37 -0.17
C LEU A 33 4.90 3.42 -1.17
N TYR A 34 5.05 3.82 -2.44
CA TYR A 34 5.71 2.98 -3.45
C TYR A 34 7.16 2.68 -3.11
N GLU A 35 7.94 3.67 -2.67
CA GLU A 35 9.32 3.44 -2.22
C GLU A 35 9.40 2.46 -1.05
N SER A 36 8.40 2.48 -0.17
CA SER A 36 8.32 1.56 0.95
C SER A 36 7.93 0.15 0.48
N LEU A 37 6.97 0.03 -0.44
CA LEU A 37 6.60 -1.24 -1.06
C LEU A 37 7.74 -1.86 -1.87
N ASP A 38 8.51 -1.07 -2.63
CA ASP A 38 9.71 -1.53 -3.34
C ASP A 38 10.71 -2.17 -2.37
N LYS A 39 11.02 -1.48 -1.27
CA LYS A 39 11.93 -1.99 -0.24
C LYS A 39 11.39 -3.28 0.39
N VAL A 40 10.10 -3.35 0.72
CA VAL A 40 9.48 -4.57 1.28
C VAL A 40 9.58 -5.70 0.27
N SER A 41 9.21 -5.45 -0.98
CA SER A 41 9.28 -6.43 -2.05
C SER A 41 10.69 -6.99 -2.23
N THR A 42 11.72 -6.14 -2.21
CA THR A 42 13.12 -6.59 -2.26
C THR A 42 13.52 -7.41 -1.04
N VAL A 43 13.11 -7.00 0.18
CA VAL A 43 13.46 -7.73 1.42
C VAL A 43 12.89 -9.14 1.43
N TYR A 44 11.66 -9.33 0.93
CA TYR A 44 10.96 -10.62 0.97
C TYR A 44 10.99 -11.37 -0.37
N GLU A 45 11.81 -10.96 -1.34
CA GLU A 45 11.83 -11.59 -2.67
C GLU A 45 12.28 -13.05 -2.68
N SER A 46 13.06 -13.47 -1.69
CA SER A 46 13.59 -14.85 -1.58
C SER A 46 13.21 -15.52 -0.26
N GLU A 47 12.26 -14.93 0.47
CA GLU A 47 11.82 -15.43 1.77
C GLU A 47 10.59 -16.31 1.59
N GLU A 48 10.60 -17.51 2.17
CA GLU A 48 9.45 -18.44 2.11
C GLU A 48 8.24 -17.93 2.91
N PHE A 49 8.48 -17.07 3.90
CA PHE A 49 7.44 -16.57 4.80
C PHE A 49 7.57 -15.06 5.02
N ILE A 50 6.43 -14.37 4.99
CA ILE A 50 6.31 -12.97 5.42
C ILE A 50 5.78 -12.89 6.86
N PRO A 51 6.18 -11.85 7.63
CA PRO A 51 5.59 -11.61 8.95
C PRO A 51 4.09 -11.38 8.87
N LYS A 52 3.34 -11.94 9.83
CA LYS A 52 1.88 -11.75 9.91
C LYS A 52 1.46 -10.28 9.95
N LEU A 53 2.24 -9.43 10.62
CA LEU A 53 1.97 -8.00 10.68
C LEU A 53 2.07 -7.35 9.31
N LEU A 54 3.11 -7.68 8.53
CA LEU A 54 3.25 -7.18 7.16
C LEU A 54 2.08 -7.61 6.28
N ALA A 55 1.68 -8.89 6.37
CA ALA A 55 0.52 -9.38 5.65
C ALA A 55 -0.76 -8.62 6.01
N TYR A 56 -0.96 -8.37 7.31
CA TYR A 56 -2.10 -7.58 7.80
C TYR A 56 -2.09 -6.15 7.27
N ASP A 57 -0.94 -5.46 7.34
CA ASP A 57 -0.81 -4.08 6.87
C ASP A 57 -1.12 -3.96 5.36
N LEU A 58 -0.63 -4.90 4.55
CA LEU A 58 -0.92 -4.98 3.11
C LEU A 58 -2.41 -5.21 2.82
N LEU A 59 -3.07 -6.09 3.58
CA LEU A 59 -4.51 -6.33 3.44
C LEU A 59 -5.34 -5.10 3.84
N VAL A 60 -4.93 -4.39 4.91
CA VAL A 60 -5.59 -3.14 5.29
C VAL A 60 -5.48 -2.10 4.19
N LEU A 61 -4.30 -1.93 3.59
CA LEU A 61 -4.11 -1.02 2.47
C LEU A 61 -5.02 -1.38 1.29
N HIS A 62 -5.02 -2.65 0.88
CA HIS A 62 -5.87 -3.20 -0.19
C HIS A 62 -7.35 -2.90 0.06
N ASP A 63 -7.87 -3.30 1.23
CA ASP A 63 -9.31 -3.20 1.51
C ASP A 63 -9.80 -1.74 1.56
N ASN A 64 -8.97 -0.81 2.03
CA ASN A 64 -9.34 0.61 2.00
C ASN A 64 -9.32 1.20 0.59
N LEU A 65 -8.42 0.74 -0.29
CA LEU A 65 -8.39 1.16 -1.70
C LEU A 65 -9.56 0.59 -2.49
N GLU A 66 -9.89 -0.69 -2.29
CA GLU A 66 -11.08 -1.30 -2.88
C GLU A 66 -12.36 -0.58 -2.41
N GLY A 67 -12.49 -0.32 -1.11
CA GLY A 67 -13.61 0.44 -0.58
C GLY A 67 -13.67 1.88 -1.11
N ALA A 68 -12.51 2.50 -1.35
CA ALA A 68 -12.45 3.83 -1.97
C ALA A 68 -13.00 3.81 -3.41
N LEU A 69 -12.68 2.78 -4.20
CA LEU A 69 -13.16 2.67 -5.57
C LEU A 69 -14.68 2.61 -5.68
N GLU A 70 -15.38 2.11 -4.67
CA GLU A 70 -16.85 2.13 -4.62
C GLU A 70 -17.43 3.53 -4.34
N CYS A 71 -16.62 4.48 -3.89
CA CYS A 71 -17.05 5.80 -3.42
C CYS A 71 -16.60 6.95 -4.32
N TYR A 72 -15.43 6.86 -4.96
CA TYR A 72 -14.92 7.89 -5.87
C TYR A 72 -15.60 7.83 -7.24
N SER A 73 -15.59 8.94 -7.98
CA SER A 73 -16.11 9.01 -9.35
C SER A 73 -15.25 9.94 -10.21
N GLY A 74 -15.29 9.75 -11.54
CA GLY A 74 -14.63 10.65 -12.48
C GLY A 74 -13.11 10.57 -12.44
N GLU A 75 -12.41 11.71 -12.38
CA GLU A 75 -10.94 11.73 -12.42
C GLU A 75 -10.30 11.10 -11.17
N ASP A 76 -10.93 11.27 -10.01
CA ASP A 76 -10.46 10.67 -8.76
C ASP A 76 -10.57 9.15 -8.79
N GLU A 77 -11.66 8.60 -9.34
CA GLU A 77 -11.81 7.16 -9.54
C GLU A 77 -10.69 6.60 -10.43
N VAL A 78 -10.38 7.29 -11.53
CA VAL A 78 -9.28 6.90 -12.43
C VAL A 78 -7.92 6.94 -11.70
N LYS A 79 -7.71 7.95 -10.85
CA LYS A 79 -6.48 8.09 -10.06
C LYS A 79 -6.35 6.96 -9.04
N ILE A 80 -7.39 6.72 -8.23
CA ILE A 80 -7.42 5.65 -7.24
C ILE A 80 -7.29 4.27 -7.89
N SER A 81 -7.95 4.04 -9.03
CA SER A 81 -7.89 2.77 -9.76
C SER A 81 -6.46 2.43 -10.21
N LYS A 82 -5.71 3.41 -10.71
CA LYS A 82 -4.30 3.23 -11.07
C LYS A 82 -3.43 2.94 -9.85
N ILE A 83 -3.68 3.64 -8.74
CA ILE A 83 -2.95 3.42 -7.49
C ILE A 83 -3.22 2.00 -6.97
N ASN A 84 -4.49 1.60 -6.92
CA ASN A 84 -4.91 0.28 -6.48
C ASN A 84 -4.31 -0.85 -7.35
N SER A 85 -4.39 -0.72 -8.68
CA SER A 85 -3.79 -1.69 -9.60
C SER A 85 -2.30 -1.89 -9.34
N ARG A 86 -1.55 -0.80 -9.14
CA ARG A 86 -0.11 -0.89 -8.89
C ARG A 86 0.22 -1.47 -7.51
N ILE A 87 -0.58 -1.17 -6.49
CA ILE A 87 -0.43 -1.76 -5.15
C ILE A 87 -0.72 -3.26 -5.19
N ASN A 88 -1.71 -3.69 -5.98
CA ASN A 88 -2.01 -5.10 -6.18
C ASN A 88 -0.83 -5.85 -6.81
N GLU A 89 -0.15 -5.25 -7.79
CA GLU A 89 1.09 -5.84 -8.34
C GLU A 89 2.17 -6.05 -7.27
N TYR A 90 2.33 -5.11 -6.33
CA TYR A 90 3.26 -5.27 -5.20
C TYR A 90 2.81 -6.36 -4.23
N ILE A 91 1.52 -6.40 -3.88
CA ILE A 91 0.96 -7.41 -2.98
C ILE A 91 1.14 -8.79 -3.59
N GLU A 92 0.78 -8.98 -4.86
CA GLU A 92 0.98 -10.23 -5.58
C GLU A 92 2.45 -10.64 -5.57
N LYS A 93 3.37 -9.71 -5.88
CA LYS A 93 4.81 -9.98 -5.81
C LYS A 93 5.24 -10.41 -4.40
N ILE A 94 4.77 -9.76 -3.34
CA ILE A 94 5.16 -10.09 -1.97
C ILE A 94 4.56 -11.44 -1.49
N PHE A 95 3.33 -11.76 -1.89
CA PHE A 95 2.62 -12.96 -1.42
C PHE A 95 2.87 -14.22 -2.26
N LEU A 96 3.23 -14.05 -3.54
CA LEU A 96 3.34 -15.14 -4.51
C LEU A 96 4.77 -15.38 -5.03
N ASN A 97 5.75 -14.62 -4.53
CA ASN A 97 7.17 -14.93 -4.74
C ASN A 97 7.55 -16.30 -4.17
#